data_AF-A0AAW5N5L9-F1
#
_entry.id   AF-A0AAW5N5L9-F1
#
_cell.length_a   1.000
_cell.length_b   1.000
_cell.length_c   1.000
_cell.angle_alpha   90.00
_cell.angle_beta   90.00
_cell.angle_gamma   90.00
#
_symmetry.space_group_name_H-M   'P 1'
#
loop_
_entity.id
_entity.type
_entity.pdbx_description
1 polymer ?
#
loop_
_entity_poly.entity_id
_entity_poly.type
_entity_poly.pdbx_seq_one_letter_code
_entity_poly.pdbx_strand_id
1 'polypeptide(L)' 'GSEFDVSLLAASLEIGIDAALQRLEPAVDARLVTTGEGPAHYRFSHALVRDTLYEELGVSARALRHRRAAEAMELVHG' A
#
# COMPACT_ATOMS: atom_id res chain seq x y z
N GLY A 1 8.98 2.11 1.67
CA GLY A 1 8.37 2.00 3.00
C GLY A 1 7.95 0.57 3.21
N SER A 2 8.18 0.04 4.41
CA SER A 2 7.62 -1.23 4.88
C SER A 2 6.22 -1.06 5.47
N GLU A 3 5.79 0.18 5.71
CA GLU A 3 4.54 0.57 6.36
C GLU A 3 3.85 1.66 5.53
N PHE A 4 2.51 1.69 5.58
CA PHE A 4 1.65 2.66 4.92
C PHE A 4 0.37 2.88 5.72
N ASP A 5 -0.21 4.07 5.56
CA ASP A 5 -1.53 4.44 6.12
C ASP A 5 -2.65 4.13 5.11
N VAL A 6 -3.83 3.71 5.58
CA VAL A 6 -4.95 3.36 4.69
C VAL A 6 -5.49 4.54 3.89
N SER A 7 -5.42 5.75 4.42
CA SER A 7 -5.81 7.00 3.75
C SER A 7 -4.87 7.29 2.59
N LEU A 8 -3.56 7.05 2.77
CA LEU A 8 -2.57 7.15 1.70
C LEU A 8 -2.83 6.11 0.60
N LEU A 9 -3.17 4.87 0.98
CA LEU A 9 -3.54 3.82 0.03
C LEU A 9 -4.79 4.21 -0.76
N ALA A 10 -5.85 4.68 -0.09
CA ALA A 10 -7.10 5.11 -0.69
C ALA A 10 -6.87 6.27 -1.69
N ALA A 11 -6.10 7.28 -1.30
CA ALA A 11 -5.72 8.39 -2.17
C ALA A 11 -4.95 7.93 -3.41
N SER A 12 -3.98 7.02 -3.26
CA SER A 12 -3.18 6.49 -4.37
C SER A 12 -3.97 5.65 -5.39
N LEU A 13 -5.09 5.09 -4.94
CA LEU A 13 -6.01 4.27 -5.73
C LEU A 13 -7.22 5.06 -6.24
N GLU A 14 -7.35 6.33 -5.86
CA GLU A 14 -8.50 7.19 -6.17
C GLU A 14 -9.85 6.55 -5.74
N ILE A 15 -9.87 5.90 -4.58
CA ILE A 15 -11.06 5.27 -3.98
C ILE A 15 -11.31 5.76 -2.56
N GLY A 16 -12.50 5.49 -2.03
CA GLY A 16 -12.81 5.76 -0.61
C GLY A 16 -12.10 4.80 0.36
N ILE A 17 -11.92 5.25 1.61
CA ILE A 17 -11.25 4.49 2.68
C ILE A 17 -11.90 3.12 2.90
N ASP A 18 -13.23 3.05 2.95
CA ASP A 18 -13.95 1.78 3.17
C ASP A 18 -13.70 0.77 2.04
N ALA A 19 -13.62 1.26 0.79
CA ALA A 19 -13.29 0.42 -0.36
C ALA A 19 -11.83 -0.05 -0.30
N ALA A 20 -10.91 0.80 0.16
CA ALA A 20 -9.51 0.43 0.35
C ALA A 20 -9.35 -0.64 1.45
N LEU A 21 -10.08 -0.51 2.56
CA LEU A 21 -10.12 -1.50 3.64
C LEU A 21 -10.66 -2.85 3.16
N GLN A 22 -11.77 -2.88 2.42
CA GLN A 22 -12.29 -4.13 1.83
C GLN A 22 -11.29 -4.78 0.87
N ARG A 23 -10.51 -4.00 0.12
CA ARG A 23 -9.46 -4.56 -0.76
C ARG A 23 -8.22 -5.02 0.00
N LEU A 24 -8.00 -4.55 1.22
CA LEU A 24 -6.93 -4.99 2.10
C LEU A 24 -7.26 -6.32 2.80
N GLU A 25 -8.53 -6.60 3.08
CA GLU A 25 -8.97 -7.82 3.79
C GLU A 25 -8.33 -9.12 3.25
N PRO A 26 -8.37 -9.42 1.93
CA PRO A 26 -7.75 -10.64 1.40
C PRO A 26 -6.24 -10.71 1.64
N ALA A 27 -5.56 -9.56 1.65
CA ALA A 27 -4.12 -9.49 1.87
C ALA A 27 -3.76 -9.63 3.36
N VAL A 28 -4.65 -9.20 4.26
CA VAL A 28 -4.54 -9.43 5.70
C VAL A 28 -4.79 -10.91 6.02
N ASP A 29 -5.83 -11.50 5.46
CA ASP A 29 -6.18 -12.92 5.64
C ASP A 29 -5.07 -13.85 5.13
N ALA A 30 -4.48 -13.52 3.98
CA ALA A 30 -3.33 -14.22 3.43
C ALA A 30 -2.01 -13.93 4.18
N ARG A 31 -2.04 -13.14 5.25
CA ARG A 31 -0.89 -12.68 6.04
C ARG A 31 0.20 -12.01 5.21
N LEU A 32 -0.16 -11.36 4.09
CA LEU A 32 0.76 -10.56 3.28
C LEU A 32 1.00 -9.19 3.93
N VAL A 33 -0.03 -8.68 4.62
CA VAL A 33 -0.02 -7.39 5.31
C VAL A 33 -0.52 -7.59 6.75
N THR A 34 0.04 -6.84 7.69
CA THR A 34 -0.30 -6.87 9.12
C THR A 34 -0.49 -5.45 9.63
N THR A 35 -1.14 -5.29 10.79
CA THR A 35 -1.27 -3.98 11.45
C THR A 35 0.10 -3.41 11.84
N GLY A 36 0.32 -2.15 11.49
CA GLY A 36 1.51 -1.35 11.81
C GLY A 36 1.46 -0.71 13.21
N GLU A 37 2.38 0.22 13.46
CA GLU A 37 2.44 0.99 14.70
C GLU A 37 1.49 2.20 14.64
N GLY A 38 0.19 1.92 14.64
CA GLY A 38 -0.83 2.96 14.76
C GLY A 38 -2.22 2.54 14.25
N PRO A 39 -3.26 3.32 14.57
CA PRO A 39 -4.59 3.10 14.02
C PRO A 39 -4.56 3.20 12.49
N ALA A 40 -5.15 2.24 11.78
CA ALA A 40 -5.22 2.22 10.32
C ALA A 40 -3.87 2.20 9.57
N HIS A 41 -2.77 1.88 10.27
CA HIS A 41 -1.47 1.60 9.66
C HIS A 41 -1.31 0.12 9.36
N TYR A 42 -0.67 -0.16 8.24
CA TYR A 42 -0.42 -1.50 7.73
C TYR A 42 1.02 -1.65 7.27
N ARG A 43 1.61 -2.82 7.51
CA ARG A 43 2.96 -3.17 7.07
C ARG A 43 3.00 -4.52 6.38
N PHE A 44 3.95 -4.72 5.47
CA PHE A 44 4.18 -6.05 4.89
C PHE A 44 4.72 -7.01 5.95
N SER A 45 4.20 -8.23 5.98
CA SER A 45 4.62 -9.25 6.96
C SER A 45 6.06 -9.69 6.75
N HIS A 46 6.52 -9.77 5.49
CA HIS A 46 7.89 -10.15 5.14
C HIS A 46 8.40 -9.37 3.93
N ALA A 47 9.68 -8.98 3.97
CA ALA A 47 10.35 -8.32 2.86
C ALA A 47 10.34 -9.14 1.56
N LEU A 48 10.41 -10.48 1.67
CA LEU A 48 10.40 -11.39 0.52
C LEU A 48 9.09 -11.40 -0.26
N VAL A 49 7.93 -11.30 0.39
CA VAL A 49 6.61 -11.22 -0.28
C VAL A 49 6.52 -9.95 -1.12
N ARG A 50 7.03 -8.84 -0.57
CA ARG A 50 7.14 -7.58 -1.30
C ARG A 50 8.05 -7.75 -2.51
N ASP A 51 9.21 -8.36 -2.35
CA ASP A 51 10.19 -8.48 -3.44
C ASP A 51 9.68 -9.40 -4.57
N THR A 52 8.99 -10.51 -4.29
CA THR A 52 8.37 -11.36 -5.32
C THR A 52 7.26 -10.62 -6.09
N LEU A 53 6.37 -9.91 -5.38
CA LEU A 53 5.33 -9.07 -6.01
C LEU A 53 5.92 -7.89 -6.79
N TYR A 54 7.08 -7.37 -6.35
CA TYR A 54 7.82 -6.31 -7.03
C TYR A 54 8.55 -6.82 -8.28
N GLU A 55 8.99 -8.08 -8.31
CA GLU A 55 9.61 -8.73 -9.47
C GLU A 55 8.60 -9.08 -10.55
N GLU A 56 7.36 -9.43 -10.17
CA GLU A 56 6.24 -9.65 -11.10
C GLU A 56 5.73 -8.33 -11.74
N LEU A 57 6.01 -7.19 -11.09
CA LEU A 57 5.70 -5.86 -11.60
C LEU A 57 6.79 -5.37 -12.56
N GLY A 58 6.52 -5.45 -13.87
CA GLY A 58 7.41 -4.90 -14.89
C GLY A 58 7.85 -3.45 -14.60
N VAL A 59 9.09 -3.11 -14.97
CA VAL A 59 9.80 -1.86 -14.62
C VAL A 59 8.96 -0.59 -14.82
N SER A 60 8.21 -0.49 -15.91
CA SER A 60 7.36 0.68 -16.20
C SER A 60 6.16 0.82 -15.25
N ALA A 61 5.58 -0.30 -14.83
CA ALA A 61 4.45 -0.32 -13.91
C ALA A 61 4.87 0.02 -12.48
N ARG A 62 6.14 -0.28 -12.13
CA ARG A 62 6.78 0.13 -10.87
C ARG A 62 7.00 1.64 -10.82
N ALA A 63 7.56 2.24 -11.87
CA ALA A 63 7.79 3.69 -11.92
C ALA A 63 6.50 4.50 -11.79
N LEU A 64 5.42 4.08 -12.45
CA LEU A 64 4.12 4.75 -12.38
C LEU A 64 3.51 4.68 -10.97
N ARG A 65 3.55 3.50 -10.32
CA ARG A 65 3.03 3.33 -8.96
C ARG A 65 3.84 4.11 -7.93
N HIS A 66 5.16 4.19 -8.09
CA HIS A 66 6.00 5.05 -7.24
C HIS A 66 5.66 6.53 -7.38
N ARG A 67 5.39 7.00 -8.60
CA ARG A 67 4.97 8.39 -8.84
C ARG A 67 3.65 8.71 -8.15
N ARG A 68 2.63 7.87 -8.33
CA ARG A 68 1.32 8.04 -7.67
C ARG A 68 1.42 8.02 -6.15
N ALA A 69 2.31 7.18 -5.59
CA ALA A 69 2.55 7.17 -4.16
C ALA A 69 3.19 8.48 -3.65
N ALA A 70 4.12 9.07 -4.42
CA ALA A 70 4.73 10.36 -4.09
C ALA A 70 3.70 11.50 -4.15
N GLU A 71 2.89 11.55 -5.21
CA GLU A 71 1.82 12.54 -5.38
C GLU A 71 0.79 12.47 -4.23
N ALA A 72 0.43 11.25 -3.79
CA ALA A 72 -0.48 11.07 -2.67
C ALA A 72 0.13 11.48 -1.33
N MET A 73 1.44 11.28 -1.13
CA MET A 73 2.14 11.74 0.09
C MET A 73 2.16 13.27 0.18
N GLU A 74 2.37 13.96 -0.94
CA GLU A 74 2.29 15.44 -1.00
C GLU A 74 0.88 15.94 -0.67
N LEU A 75 -0.17 15.25 -1.12
CA LEU A 75 -1.55 15.63 -0.85
C LEU A 75 -1.97 15.46 0.63
N VAL A 76 -1.40 14.47 1.32
CA VAL A 76 -1.76 14.14 2.71
C VAL A 76 -0.87 14.87 3.74
N HIS A 77 0.33 15.29 3.35
CA HIS A 77 1.29 15.97 4.24
C HIS A 77 1.63 17.41 3.84
N GLY A 78 1.02 17.93 2.76
CA GLY A 78 1.10 19.33 2.34
C GLY A 78 0.13 20.25 3.09
#